data_AF-A0A0U5A7I9-F1
#
_entry.id   AF-A0A0U5A7I9-F1
#
_cell.length_a   1.000
_cell.length_b   1.000
_cell.length_c   1.000
_cell.angle_alpha   90.00
_cell.angle_beta   90.00
_cell.angle_gamma   90.00
#
_symmetry.space_group_name_H-M   'P 1'
#
loop_
_entity.id
_entity.type
_entity.pdbx_description
1 polymer ?
#
loop_
_entity_poly.entity_id
_entity_poly.type
_entity_poly.pdbx_seq_one_letter_code
_entity_poly.pdbx_strand_id
1 'polypeptide(L)'
;MFQIPTLGHLFHRYVADVNKCFSTMFFLLFLTASILLCLLGFQVIVMQPKGLMFARVVLHSLCTVFELAFFCWFGSDVMHKSENVYQAAYGCEWQNHSKGLKQLICMMIMRAQCPVAVQAGFFGDLCLPTYSSLMTNAYSYMALLRNLQEDEV
;
A
#
# COMPACT_ATOMS: atom_id res chain seq x y z
N MET A 1 9.15 -3.29 -44.28
CA MET A 1 7.97 -2.74 -43.55
C MET A 1 7.64 -3.67 -42.37
N PHE A 2 8.61 -4.10 -41.56
CA PHE A 2 9.38 -3.42 -40.49
C PHE A 2 8.57 -3.18 -39.18
N GLN A 3 8.89 -4.02 -38.16
CA GLN A 3 9.00 -3.70 -36.72
C GLN A 3 7.75 -3.62 -35.80
N ILE A 4 6.86 -4.61 -35.82
CA ILE A 4 5.75 -4.74 -34.84
C ILE A 4 6.06 -5.61 -33.59
N PRO A 5 6.96 -6.63 -33.58
CA PRO A 5 7.09 -7.52 -32.42
C PRO A 5 7.97 -6.96 -31.26
N THR A 6 8.85 -5.98 -31.50
CA THR A 6 9.80 -5.52 -30.48
C THR A 6 9.22 -4.50 -29.51
N LEU A 7 8.26 -3.67 -29.95
CA LEU A 7 7.66 -2.61 -29.13
C LEU A 7 6.79 -3.18 -28.01
N GLY A 8 5.99 -4.21 -28.30
CA GLY A 8 5.12 -4.86 -27.32
C GLY A 8 5.89 -5.48 -26.16
N HIS A 9 7.03 -6.13 -26.45
CA HIS A 9 7.89 -6.71 -25.43
C HIS A 9 8.57 -5.63 -24.55
N LEU A 10 8.89 -4.46 -25.13
CA LEU A 10 9.46 -3.32 -24.40
C LEU A 10 8.42 -2.70 -23.45
N PHE A 11 7.17 -2.55 -23.90
CA PHE A 11 6.07 -2.07 -23.07
C PHE A 11 5.73 -3.03 -21.94
N HIS A 12 5.69 -4.33 -22.20
CA HIS A 12 5.43 -5.33 -21.17
C HIS A 12 6.53 -5.32 -20.09
N ARG A 13 7.81 -5.20 -20.49
CA ARG A 13 8.92 -5.04 -19.53
C ARG A 13 8.80 -3.77 -18.70
N TYR A 14 8.51 -2.63 -19.35
CA TYR A 14 8.38 -1.35 -18.64
C TYR A 14 7.26 -1.38 -17.59
N VAL A 15 6.10 -1.94 -17.94
CA VAL A 15 4.98 -2.09 -17.00
C VAL A 15 5.34 -3.05 -15.87
N ALA A 16 5.98 -4.18 -16.16
CA ALA A 16 6.42 -5.13 -15.15
C ALA A 16 7.45 -4.53 -14.18
N ASP A 17 8.42 -3.76 -14.68
CA ASP A 17 9.45 -3.11 -13.87
C ASP A 17 8.85 -2.02 -12.96
N VAL A 18 7.93 -1.21 -13.49
CA VAL A 18 7.21 -0.20 -12.70
C VAL A 18 6.37 -0.87 -11.62
N ASN A 19 5.59 -1.90 -11.96
CA ASN A 19 4.77 -2.62 -10.98
C ASN A 19 5.61 -3.27 -9.88
N LYS A 20 6.75 -3.88 -10.25
CA LYS A 20 7.69 -4.47 -9.29
C LYS A 20 8.29 -3.40 -8.36
N CYS A 21 8.65 -2.24 -8.90
CA CYS A 21 9.22 -1.14 -8.12
C CYS A 21 8.20 -0.59 -7.09
N PHE A 22 6.97 -0.33 -7.51
CA PHE A 22 5.89 0.11 -6.61
C PHE A 22 5.56 -0.94 -5.55
N SER A 23 5.39 -2.20 -5.95
CA SER A 23 5.13 -3.30 -5.01
C SER A 23 6.24 -3.43 -3.96
N THR A 24 7.50 -3.38 -4.37
CA THR A 24 8.65 -3.40 -3.45
C THR A 24 8.67 -2.20 -2.51
N MET A 25 8.38 -1.00 -3.03
CA MET A 25 8.34 0.23 -2.24
C MET A 25 7.26 0.16 -1.14
N PHE A 26 6.04 -0.25 -1.50
CA PHE A 26 4.95 -0.39 -0.52
C PHE A 26 5.19 -1.50 0.49
N PHE A 27 5.82 -2.61 0.08
CA PHE A 27 6.21 -3.67 1.00
C PHE A 27 7.19 -3.16 2.06
N LEU A 28 8.25 -2.47 1.65
CA LEU A 28 9.23 -1.89 2.57
C LEU A 28 8.59 -0.85 3.50
N LEU A 29 7.72 0.00 2.96
CA LEU A 29 6.97 0.98 3.73
C LEU A 29 6.15 0.30 4.85
N PHE A 30 5.39 -0.74 4.53
CA PHE A 30 4.59 -1.47 5.52
C PHE A 30 5.44 -2.17 6.56
N LEU A 31 6.55 -2.78 6.14
CA LEU A 31 7.50 -3.41 7.05
C LEU A 31 8.05 -2.37 8.04
N THR A 32 8.52 -1.21 7.55
CA THR A 32 9.06 -0.14 8.39
C THR A 32 7.98 0.44 9.32
N ALA A 33 6.76 0.68 8.82
CA ALA A 33 5.65 1.18 9.62
C ALA A 33 5.25 0.19 10.73
N SER A 34 5.23 -1.12 10.46
CA SER A 34 4.91 -2.14 11.46
C SER A 34 5.96 -2.19 12.58
N ILE A 35 7.25 -2.14 12.23
CA ILE A 35 8.36 -2.12 13.20
C ILE A 35 8.28 -0.85 14.05
N LEU A 36 8.05 0.31 13.43
CA LEU A 36 7.89 1.58 14.14
C LEU A 36 6.69 1.53 15.10
N LEU A 37 5.54 1.01 14.66
CA LEU A 37 4.35 0.91 15.51
C LEU A 37 4.60 0.03 16.73
N CYS A 38 5.28 -1.10 16.58
CA CYS A 38 5.66 -1.98 17.69
C CYS A 38 6.59 -1.27 18.68
N LEU A 39 7.67 -0.65 18.19
CA LEU A 39 8.65 0.04 19.03
C LEU A 39 8.04 1.22 19.78
N LEU A 40 7.26 2.05 19.09
CA LEU A 40 6.60 3.22 19.67
C LEU A 40 5.50 2.83 20.63
N GLY A 41 4.70 1.81 20.28
CA GLY A 41 3.68 1.28 21.17
C GLY A 41 4.27 0.75 22.49
N PHE A 42 5.37 0.00 22.41
CA PHE A 42 6.10 -0.43 23.61
C PHE A 42 6.64 0.75 24.42
N GLN A 43 7.21 1.75 23.74
CA GLN A 43 7.74 2.94 24.41
C GLN A 43 6.65 3.75 25.11
N VAL A 44 5.43 3.81 24.57
CA VAL A 44 4.28 4.45 25.22
C VAL A 44 3.86 3.70 26.50
N ILE A 45 3.92 2.37 26.51
CA ILE A 45 3.54 1.55 27.67
C ILE A 45 4.55 1.70 28.82
N VAL A 46 5.85 1.68 28.51
CA VAL A 46 6.91 1.71 29.53
C VAL A 46 7.18 3.11 30.07
N MET A 47 6.96 4.15 29.27
CA MET A 47 7.33 5.51 29.63
C MET A 47 6.30 6.17 30.57
N GLN A 48 6.80 6.83 31.62
CA GLN A 48 5.96 7.63 32.52
C GLN A 48 5.28 8.77 31.75
N PRO A 49 3.98 9.05 31.98
CA PRO A 49 3.20 10.04 31.22
C PRO A 49 3.52 11.48 31.65
N LYS A 50 4.79 11.88 31.61
CA LYS A 50 5.26 13.21 32.02
C LYS A 50 6.39 13.70 31.12
N GLY A 51 6.31 14.96 30.71
CA GLY A 51 7.37 15.66 30.01
C GLY A 51 7.27 15.66 28.48
N LEU A 52 8.14 16.47 27.86
CA LEU A 52 8.15 16.70 26.42
C LEU A 52 8.48 15.45 25.61
N MET A 53 9.31 14.54 26.16
CA MET A 53 9.69 13.31 25.47
C MET A 53 8.50 12.37 25.28
N PHE A 54 7.65 12.21 26.30
CA PHE A 54 6.42 11.41 26.20
C PHE A 54 5.49 11.97 25.12
N ALA A 55 5.28 13.29 25.11
CA ALA A 55 4.47 13.94 24.07
C ALA A 55 5.01 13.70 22.66
N ARG A 56 6.33 13.72 22.46
CA ARG A 56 6.96 13.41 21.16
C ARG A 56 6.72 11.98 20.73
N VAL A 57 6.84 11.01 21.64
CA VAL A 57 6.60 9.58 21.34
C VAL A 57 5.14 9.36 20.94
N VAL A 58 4.20 9.94 21.70
CA VAL A 58 2.76 9.85 21.38
C VAL A 58 2.46 10.49 20.03
N LEU A 59 2.94 11.71 19.77
CA LEU A 59 2.76 12.37 18.46
C LEU A 59 3.35 11.53 17.33
N HIS A 60 4.54 10.96 17.52
CA HIS A 60 5.17 10.14 16.50
C HIS A 60 4.38 8.85 16.23
N SER A 61 3.86 8.18 17.27
CA SER A 61 2.97 7.02 17.10
C SER A 61 1.70 7.38 16.31
N LEU A 62 1.08 8.52 16.60
CA LEU A 62 -0.12 8.99 15.88
C LEU A 62 0.21 9.30 14.41
N CYS A 63 1.36 9.92 14.15
CA CYS A 63 1.83 10.16 12.79
C CYS A 63 2.05 8.86 12.01
N THR A 64 2.69 7.84 12.61
CA THR A 64 2.90 6.54 11.94
C THR A 64 1.57 5.85 11.62
N VAL A 65 0.61 5.91 12.53
CA VAL A 65 -0.74 5.36 12.31
C VAL A 65 -1.46 6.11 11.19
N PHE A 66 -1.40 7.44 11.19
CA PHE A 66 -2.00 8.28 10.14
C PHE A 66 -1.35 8.04 8.78
N GLU A 67 -0.02 7.93 8.74
CA GLU A 67 0.74 7.63 7.53
C GLU A 67 0.28 6.30 6.93
N LEU A 68 0.18 5.25 7.74
CA LEU A 68 -0.30 3.95 7.29
C LEU A 68 -1.74 4.02 6.75
N ALA A 69 -2.63 4.73 7.44
CA ALA A 69 -4.01 4.93 7.01
C ALA A 69 -4.09 5.70 5.68
N PHE A 70 -3.29 6.76 5.53
CA PHE A 70 -3.20 7.55 4.30
C PHE A 70 -2.71 6.71 3.13
N PHE A 71 -1.68 5.87 3.32
CA PHE A 71 -1.19 4.98 2.28
C PHE A 71 -2.19 3.87 1.92
N CYS A 72 -2.89 3.29 2.88
CA CYS A 72 -3.97 2.32 2.62
C CYS A 72 -5.11 2.95 1.81
N TRP A 73 -5.49 4.18 2.16
CA TRP A 73 -6.50 4.92 1.45
C TRP A 73 -6.04 5.28 0.03
N PHE A 74 -4.82 5.79 -0.13
CA PHE A 74 -4.24 6.09 -1.44
C PHE A 74 -4.18 4.85 -2.32
N GLY A 75 -3.75 3.69 -1.78
CA GLY A 75 -3.77 2.42 -2.49
C GLY A 75 -5.17 2.02 -2.97
N SER A 76 -6.17 2.19 -2.10
CA SER A 76 -7.57 1.86 -2.41
C SER A 76 -8.19 2.84 -3.44
N ASP A 77 -7.90 4.14 -3.32
CA ASP A 77 -8.38 5.17 -4.25
C ASP A 77 -7.74 5.02 -5.64
N VAL A 78 -6.44 4.72 -5.67
CA VAL A 78 -5.73 4.39 -6.91
C VAL A 78 -6.36 3.16 -7.56
N MET A 79 -6.68 2.12 -6.79
CA MET A 79 -7.34 0.91 -7.30
C MET A 79 -8.74 1.21 -7.87
N HIS A 80 -9.55 1.99 -7.16
CA HIS A 80 -10.90 2.34 -7.63
C HIS A 80 -10.88 3.20 -8.88
N LYS A 81 -9.96 4.19 -8.95
CA LYS A 81 -9.80 5.03 -10.14
C LYS A 81 -9.21 4.25 -11.31
N SER A 82 -8.31 3.29 -11.06
CA SER A 82 -7.76 2.45 -12.11
C SER A 82 -8.86 1.60 -12.74
N GLU A 83 -9.77 1.03 -11.95
CA GLU A 83 -10.91 0.26 -12.47
C GLU A 83 -11.87 1.10 -13.31
N ASN A 84 -12.17 2.34 -12.87
CA ASN A 84 -13.00 3.26 -13.66
C ASN A 84 -12.34 3.67 -14.99
N VAL A 85 -11.03 3.90 -14.99
CA VAL A 85 -10.27 4.20 -16.23
C VAL A 85 -10.23 2.99 -17.15
N TYR A 86 -10.08 1.79 -16.60
CA TYR A 86 -10.16 0.54 -17.37
C TYR A 86 -11.53 0.40 -18.05
N GLN A 87 -12.63 0.57 -17.31
CA GLN A 87 -13.98 0.45 -17.84
C GLN A 87 -14.28 1.51 -18.93
N ALA A 88 -13.90 2.76 -18.70
CA ALA A 88 -14.07 3.84 -19.68
C ALA A 88 -13.23 3.61 -20.95
N ALA A 89 -11.98 3.17 -20.79
CA ALA A 89 -11.09 2.86 -21.91
C ALA A 89 -11.56 1.64 -22.72
N TYR A 90 -12.12 0.63 -22.06
CA TYR A 90 -12.69 -0.56 -22.71
C TYR A 90 -14.01 -0.25 -23.43
N GLY A 91 -14.85 0.64 -22.86
CA GLY A 91 -16.14 1.03 -23.40
C GLY A 91 -16.08 2.01 -24.59
N CYS A 92 -14.93 2.68 -24.82
CA CYS A 92 -14.72 3.42 -26.07
C CYS A 92 -14.72 2.47 -27.26
N GLU A 93 -15.27 2.86 -28.41
CA GLU A 93 -15.21 2.10 -29.68
C GLU A 93 -13.78 2.09 -30.29
N TRP A 94 -12.78 1.77 -29.48
CA TRP A 94 -11.36 1.75 -29.81
C TRP A 94 -11.04 0.88 -31.03
N GLN A 95 -11.94 -0.06 -31.37
CA GLN A 95 -11.87 -0.94 -32.52
C GLN A 95 -11.86 -0.19 -33.86
N ASN A 96 -12.52 0.97 -33.96
CA ASN A 96 -12.62 1.77 -35.20
C ASN A 96 -11.56 2.88 -35.32
N HIS A 97 -10.71 3.03 -34.31
CA HIS A 97 -9.70 4.10 -34.28
C HIS A 97 -8.33 3.68 -34.80
N SER A 98 -7.49 4.69 -35.08
CA SER A 98 -6.15 4.55 -35.64
C SER A 98 -5.24 3.66 -34.78
N LYS A 99 -4.24 3.00 -35.42
CA LYS A 99 -3.29 2.12 -34.72
C LYS A 99 -2.59 2.79 -33.54
N GLY A 100 -2.32 4.10 -33.62
CA GLY A 100 -1.73 4.88 -32.54
C GLY A 100 -2.67 5.04 -31.34
N LEU A 101 -3.96 5.31 -31.57
CA LEU A 101 -4.94 5.42 -30.49
C LEU A 101 -5.20 4.06 -29.82
N LYS A 102 -5.24 2.97 -30.60
CA LYS A 102 -5.34 1.61 -30.04
C LYS A 102 -4.18 1.28 -29.11
N GLN A 103 -2.95 1.63 -29.49
CA GLN A 103 -1.78 1.43 -28.62
C GLN A 103 -1.88 2.27 -27.34
N LEU A 104 -2.36 3.50 -27.43
CA LEU A 104 -2.51 4.40 -26.29
C LEU A 104 -3.61 3.94 -25.32
N ILE A 105 -4.74 3.47 -25.85
CA ILE A 105 -5.83 2.88 -25.06
C ILE A 105 -5.38 1.56 -24.41
N CYS A 106 -4.63 0.72 -25.13
CA CYS A 106 -4.06 -0.50 -24.55
C CYS A 106 -3.03 -0.20 -23.45
N MET A 107 -2.21 0.85 -23.61
CA MET A 107 -1.32 1.35 -22.55
C MET A 107 -2.09 1.87 -21.33
N MET A 108 -3.19 2.62 -21.55
CA MET A 108 -4.05 3.09 -20.47
C MET A 108 -4.71 1.93 -19.74
N ILE A 109 -5.25 0.94 -20.47
CA ILE A 109 -5.82 -0.30 -19.92
C ILE A 109 -4.78 -1.09 -19.14
N MET A 110 -3.56 -1.27 -19.66
CA MET A 110 -2.49 -2.00 -18.96
C MET A 110 -1.96 -1.27 -17.71
N ARG A 111 -1.93 0.08 -17.73
CA ARG A 111 -1.64 0.90 -16.54
C ARG A 111 -2.78 0.87 -15.52
N ALA A 112 -4.02 0.87 -16.00
CA ALA A 112 -5.23 0.81 -15.19
C ALA A 112 -5.47 -0.58 -14.59
N GLN A 113 -4.97 -1.61 -15.27
CA GLN A 113 -4.98 -3.00 -14.81
C GLN A 113 -3.87 -3.30 -13.82
N CYS A 114 -2.93 -2.39 -13.51
CA CYS A 114 -1.96 -2.61 -12.43
C CYS A 114 -2.69 -2.57 -11.10
N PRO A 115 -3.13 -3.72 -10.56
CA PRO A 115 -3.68 -3.71 -9.24
C PRO A 115 -2.42 -3.62 -8.40
N VAL A 116 -2.24 -2.48 -7.75
CA VAL A 116 -1.38 -2.41 -6.57
C VAL A 116 -2.11 -3.17 -5.45
N ALA A 117 -2.58 -4.40 -5.73
CA ALA A 117 -2.69 -5.48 -4.80
C ALA A 117 -1.24 -5.81 -4.43
N VAL A 118 -0.68 -4.93 -3.62
CA VAL A 118 0.59 -5.19 -2.94
C VAL A 118 0.24 -6.33 -2.01
N GLN A 119 0.38 -7.54 -2.51
CA GLN A 119 0.51 -8.71 -1.68
C GLN A 119 1.77 -8.47 -0.88
N ALA A 120 1.61 -7.99 0.36
CA ALA A 120 2.70 -7.81 1.29
C ALA A 120 3.12 -9.19 1.86
N GLY A 121 3.40 -10.14 0.98
CA GLY A 121 3.74 -11.52 1.31
C GLY A 121 2.79 -12.13 2.36
N PHE A 122 3.26 -12.17 3.61
CA PHE A 122 2.58 -12.72 4.78
C PHE A 122 1.37 -11.91 5.27
N PHE A 123 1.23 -10.62 4.90
CA PHE A 123 0.19 -9.72 5.39
C PHE A 123 -1.04 -9.60 4.47
N GLY A 124 -1.04 -10.28 3.32
CA GLY A 124 -2.13 -10.21 2.35
C GLY A 124 -2.13 -8.91 1.52
N ASP A 125 -3.29 -8.56 0.97
CA ASP A 125 -3.45 -7.35 0.13
C ASP A 125 -3.46 -6.08 0.99
N LEU A 126 -2.71 -5.06 0.57
CA LEU A 126 -2.75 -3.72 1.17
C LEU A 126 -4.11 -3.05 0.92
N CYS A 127 -5.03 -3.20 1.86
CA CYS A 127 -6.32 -2.54 1.83
C CYS A 127 -6.76 -2.09 3.23
N LEU A 128 -7.68 -1.12 3.29
CA LEU A 128 -8.32 -0.64 4.52
C LEU A 128 -8.73 -1.76 5.50
N PRO A 129 -9.32 -2.90 5.07
CA PRO A 129 -9.65 -4.00 5.98
C PRO A 129 -8.41 -4.70 6.58
N THR A 130 -7.30 -4.79 5.84
CA THR A 130 -6.03 -5.33 6.34
C THR A 130 -5.43 -4.41 7.41
N TYR A 131 -5.51 -3.10 7.23
CA TYR A 131 -5.14 -2.13 8.26
C TYR A 131 -5.97 -2.30 9.54
N SER A 132 -7.29 -2.44 9.42
CA SER A 132 -8.16 -2.67 10.58
C SER A 132 -7.79 -3.95 11.34
N SER A 133 -7.50 -5.03 10.61
CA SER A 133 -7.08 -6.30 11.20
C SER A 133 -5.72 -6.18 11.91
N LEU A 134 -4.77 -5.47 11.30
CA LEU A 134 -3.47 -5.16 11.90
C LEU A 134 -3.60 -4.38 13.20
N MET A 135 -4.45 -3.35 13.23
CA MET A 135 -4.69 -2.57 14.45
C MET A 135 -5.30 -3.42 15.57
N THR A 136 -6.28 -4.26 15.26
CA THR A 136 -6.90 -5.17 16.25
C THR A 136 -5.88 -6.16 16.82
N ASN A 137 -5.03 -6.73 15.95
CA ASN A 137 -3.97 -7.65 16.38
C ASN A 137 -2.93 -6.93 17.24
N ALA A 138 -2.46 -5.75 16.82
CA ALA A 138 -1.51 -4.95 17.57
C ALA A 138 -2.04 -4.58 18.96
N TYR A 139 -3.31 -4.17 19.06
CA TYR A 139 -3.97 -3.88 20.33
C TYR A 139 -4.03 -5.14 21.22
N SER A 140 -4.37 -6.29 20.65
CA SER A 140 -4.41 -7.56 21.39
C SER A 140 -3.03 -7.94 21.94
N TYR A 141 -1.96 -7.80 21.15
CA TYR A 141 -0.59 -8.04 21.61
C TYR A 141 -0.17 -7.05 22.71
N MET A 142 -0.49 -5.77 22.56
CA MET A 142 -0.21 -4.76 23.59
C MET A 142 -0.97 -5.04 24.88
N ALA A 143 -2.25 -5.42 24.80
CA ALA A 143 -3.04 -5.80 25.96
C ALA A 143 -2.44 -7.01 26.67
N LEU A 144 -2.02 -8.06 25.93
CA LEU A 144 -1.34 -9.22 26.50
C LEU A 144 -0.04 -8.83 27.21
N LEU A 145 0.82 -8.04 26.57
CA LEU A 145 2.07 -7.56 27.17
C LEU A 145 1.81 -6.76 28.46
N ARG A 146 0.78 -5.92 28.47
CA ARG A 146 0.41 -5.16 29.66
C ARG A 146 -0.03 -6.06 30.82
N ASN A 147 -0.82 -7.11 30.55
CA ASN A 147 -1.22 -8.07 31.58
C ASN A 147 0.00 -8.81 32.15
N LEU A 148 0.93 -9.26 31.29
CA LEU A 148 2.16 -9.92 31.74
C LEU A 148 3.05 -9.02 32.62
N GLN A 149 3.09 -7.71 32.35
CA GLN A 149 3.79 -6.75 33.20
C GLN A 149 3.11 -6.52 34.55
N GLU A 150 1.77 -6.60 34.61
CA GLU A 150 1.02 -6.53 35.87
C GLU A 150 1.18 -7.81 36.70
N ASP A 151 1.38 -8.98 36.08
CA ASP A 151 1.62 -10.25 36.79
C ASP A 151 3.03 -10.37 37.41
N GLU A 152 4.02 -9.59 36.93
CA GLU A 152 5.40 -9.56 37.47
C GLU A 152 5.61 -8.54 38.60
N VAL A 153 4.65 -7.65 38.89
CA VAL A 153 4.74 -6.57 39.91
C VAL A 153 3.91 -6.90 41.14
#